data_AF-A0A9D9DKN3-F1
#
_entry.id   AF-A0A9D9DKN3-F1
#
_cell.length_a   1.000
_cell.length_b   1.000
_cell.length_c   1.000
_cell.angle_alpha   90.00
_cell.angle_beta   90.00
_cell.angle_gamma   90.00
#
_symmetry.space_group_name_H-M   'P 1'
#
loop_
_entity.id
_entity.type
_entity.pdbx_description
1 polymer ?
#
loop_
_entity_poly.entity_id
_entity_poly.type
_entity_poly.pdbx_seq_one_letter_code
_entity_poly.pdbx_strand_id
1 'polypeptide(L)'
;SGGEQQRVAIARAIVNEPKVLLLDEPLSALDHKMRKDMQIELKQMHKKLGITFFYVTHDQEEALTMSDRIVVMKDGLIQQVGTPEEIYNEPINAFVADFIGESNIYNGTMVGKKKVRFIGASWDCVDDFPLNEKVDIVVRPEDVLMVEPGTGNCDGLISSKTFKGVHYEFIVNVGKNEVLCRDTRDHEVGAKVGLLVEKENIQIMHKELTENEYTDAYINSSGQVVIGEDPFDCDLTKLLPGSTLLEQGSARIKGSDGKIYDLNDAEVVAEVDLDKIELSDDLSKGEAQGTIIQLVWIGDHYQYIVRTDDEEDYVVNSPFSWNENDIVSVHIEGKDIKLRLKGALEDHLAE
;
A
#
# COMPACT_ATOMS: atom_id res chain seq x y z
N SER A 1 -28.69 12.89 -25.57
CA SER A 1 -28.23 12.21 -24.33
C SER A 1 -26.73 12.45 -24.16
N GLY A 2 -26.17 12.15 -22.98
CA GLY A 2 -24.71 12.24 -22.77
C GLY A 2 -23.91 11.43 -23.79
N GLY A 3 -24.39 10.23 -24.15
CA GLY A 3 -23.74 9.40 -25.17
C GLY A 3 -23.77 9.96 -26.59
N GLU A 4 -24.82 10.71 -26.96
CA GLU A 4 -24.84 11.39 -28.26
C GLU A 4 -23.83 12.54 -28.31
N GLN A 5 -23.71 13.31 -27.23
CA GLN A 5 -22.72 14.39 -27.14
C GLN A 5 -21.29 13.83 -27.22
N GLN A 6 -21.03 12.70 -26.57
CA GLN A 6 -19.74 12.04 -26.60
C GLN A 6 -19.39 11.50 -27.98
N ARG A 7 -20.34 10.86 -28.67
CA ARG A 7 -20.17 10.40 -30.06
C ARG A 7 -19.81 11.56 -30.99
N VAL A 8 -20.46 12.71 -30.84
CA VAL A 8 -20.15 13.92 -31.63
C VAL A 8 -18.75 14.43 -31.32
N ALA A 9 -18.33 14.43 -30.05
CA ALA A 9 -16.98 14.86 -29.66
C ALA A 9 -15.88 13.96 -30.25
N ILE A 10 -16.06 12.64 -30.16
CA ILE A 10 -15.14 11.65 -30.74
C ILE A 10 -15.08 11.79 -32.28
N ALA A 11 -16.24 11.89 -32.94
CA ALA A 11 -16.30 12.09 -34.39
C ALA A 11 -15.59 13.38 -34.83
N ARG A 12 -15.76 14.47 -34.07
CA ARG A 12 -15.07 15.75 -34.31
C ARG A 12 -13.56 15.64 -34.14
N ALA A 13 -13.07 14.82 -33.21
CA ALA A 13 -11.64 14.61 -33.05
C ALA A 13 -11.05 13.81 -34.23
N ILE A 14 -11.80 12.83 -34.73
CA ILE A 14 -11.34 11.88 -35.74
C ILE A 14 -11.46 12.40 -37.18
N VAL A 15 -12.41 13.30 -37.46
CA VAL A 15 -12.59 13.88 -38.82
C VAL A 15 -11.34 14.56 -39.36
N ASN A 16 -10.45 15.02 -38.48
CA ASN A 16 -9.17 15.63 -38.84
C ASN A 16 -8.04 14.63 -39.12
N GLU A 17 -8.34 13.32 -39.10
CA GLU A 17 -7.38 12.22 -39.30
C GLU A 17 -6.09 12.40 -38.48
N PRO A 18 -6.18 12.60 -37.15
CA PRO A 18 -5.00 12.88 -36.35
C PRO A 18 -4.10 11.65 -36.26
N LYS A 19 -2.78 11.88 -36.13
CA LYS A 19 -1.83 10.79 -35.86
C LYS A 19 -2.00 10.22 -34.44
N VAL A 20 -2.44 11.06 -33.51
CA VAL A 20 -2.61 10.73 -32.09
C VAL A 20 -3.97 11.26 -31.64
N LEU A 21 -4.76 10.40 -31.00
CA LEU A 21 -6.02 10.75 -30.36
C LEU A 21 -5.84 10.66 -28.84
N LEU A 22 -6.13 11.75 -28.14
CA LEU A 22 -6.12 11.82 -26.67
C LEU A 22 -7.56 11.85 -26.18
N LEU A 23 -7.91 10.93 -25.28
CA LEU A 23 -9.24 10.81 -24.69
C LEU A 23 -9.11 10.84 -23.17
N ASP A 24 -9.75 11.82 -22.56
CA ASP A 24 -9.74 12.02 -21.10
C ASP A 24 -11.12 11.71 -20.53
N GLU A 25 -11.21 10.65 -19.75
CA GLU A 25 -12.42 10.03 -19.19
C GLU A 25 -13.63 10.06 -20.12
N PRO A 26 -13.50 9.58 -21.38
CA PRO A 26 -14.52 9.85 -22.38
C PRO A 26 -15.84 9.13 -22.12
N LEU A 27 -15.91 8.15 -21.21
CA LEU A 27 -17.11 7.34 -20.99
C LEU A 27 -17.74 7.51 -19.59
N SER A 28 -17.19 8.37 -18.74
CA SER A 28 -17.60 8.55 -17.35
C SER A 28 -19.07 8.99 -17.21
N ALA A 29 -19.55 9.85 -18.10
CA ALA A 29 -20.91 10.38 -18.09
C ALA A 29 -21.99 9.45 -18.68
N LEU A 30 -21.63 8.22 -19.08
CA LEU A 30 -22.55 7.27 -19.72
C LEU A 30 -23.10 6.26 -18.74
N ASP A 31 -24.33 5.81 -18.98
CA ASP A 31 -24.86 4.63 -18.28
C ASP A 31 -24.10 3.36 -18.68
N HIS A 32 -24.19 2.32 -17.86
CA HIS A 32 -23.44 1.07 -18.05
C HIS A 32 -23.66 0.43 -19.44
N LYS A 33 -24.88 0.46 -19.98
CA LYS A 33 -25.18 -0.19 -21.27
C LYS A 33 -24.57 0.62 -22.41
N MET A 34 -24.79 1.93 -22.41
CA MET A 34 -24.22 2.84 -23.39
C MET A 34 -22.69 2.86 -23.34
N ARG A 35 -22.11 2.79 -22.13
CA ARG A 35 -20.66 2.69 -21.92
C ARG A 35 -20.09 1.46 -22.62
N LYS A 36 -20.66 0.29 -22.37
CA LYS A 36 -20.23 -0.97 -23.00
C LYS A 36 -20.34 -0.93 -24.53
N ASP A 37 -21.44 -0.40 -25.06
CA ASP A 37 -21.62 -0.25 -26.50
C ASP A 37 -20.55 0.70 -27.09
N MET A 38 -20.28 1.82 -26.41
CA MET A 38 -19.25 2.79 -26.84
C MET A 38 -17.82 2.25 -26.76
N GLN A 39 -17.49 1.45 -25.75
CA GLN A 39 -16.20 0.75 -25.66
C GLN A 39 -15.97 -0.12 -26.89
N ILE A 40 -16.95 -0.93 -27.27
CA ILE A 40 -16.88 -1.79 -28.46
C ILE A 40 -16.67 -0.94 -29.73
N GLU A 41 -17.45 0.14 -29.89
CA GLU A 41 -17.31 1.05 -31.03
C GLU A 41 -15.90 1.68 -31.09
N LEU A 42 -15.38 2.18 -29.97
CA LEU A 42 -14.04 2.77 -29.87
C LEU A 42 -12.94 1.76 -30.21
N LYS A 43 -13.04 0.52 -29.74
CA LYS A 43 -12.05 -0.53 -30.01
C LYS A 43 -12.03 -0.93 -31.49
N GLN A 44 -13.20 -1.04 -32.11
CA GLN A 44 -13.32 -1.29 -33.55
C GLN A 44 -12.76 -0.12 -34.37
N MET A 45 -13.02 1.11 -33.93
CA MET A 45 -12.55 2.33 -34.57
C MET A 45 -11.03 2.45 -34.49
N HIS A 46 -10.42 2.20 -33.33
CA HIS A 46 -8.97 2.13 -33.15
C HIS A 46 -8.34 1.12 -34.14
N LYS A 47 -8.88 -0.10 -34.19
CA LYS A 47 -8.40 -1.16 -35.11
C LYS A 47 -8.54 -0.78 -36.59
N LYS A 48 -9.57 -0.02 -36.95
CA LYS A 48 -9.83 0.39 -38.34
C LYS A 48 -8.97 1.57 -38.77
N LEU A 49 -8.77 2.56 -37.90
CA LEU A 49 -8.06 3.80 -38.21
C LEU A 49 -6.54 3.66 -38.12
N GLY A 50 -6.04 2.78 -37.25
CA GLY A 50 -4.60 2.56 -37.07
C GLY A 50 -3.85 3.79 -36.56
N ILE A 51 -4.55 4.72 -35.90
CA ILE A 51 -3.98 5.91 -35.25
C ILE A 51 -3.68 5.59 -33.79
N THR A 52 -2.70 6.26 -33.18
CA THR A 52 -2.34 6.02 -31.77
C THR A 52 -3.39 6.61 -30.83
N PHE A 53 -3.89 5.82 -29.88
CA PHE A 53 -4.84 6.27 -28.87
C PHE A 53 -4.14 6.37 -27.50
N PHE A 54 -4.32 7.50 -26.81
CA PHE A 54 -4.13 7.60 -25.37
C PHE A 54 -5.49 7.75 -24.72
N TYR A 55 -5.79 6.86 -23.77
CA TYR A 55 -7.05 6.78 -23.07
C TYR A 55 -6.78 6.89 -21.58
N VAL A 56 -7.34 7.91 -20.94
CA VAL A 56 -7.26 8.13 -19.49
C VAL A 56 -8.61 7.78 -18.87
N THR A 57 -8.59 6.97 -17.81
CA THR A 57 -9.78 6.56 -17.08
C THR A 57 -9.43 6.19 -15.65
N HIS A 58 -10.40 6.34 -14.75
CA HIS A 58 -10.35 5.78 -13.40
C HIS A 58 -11.04 4.39 -13.32
N ASP A 59 -11.64 3.91 -14.41
CA ASP A 59 -12.32 2.62 -14.46
C ASP A 59 -11.35 1.50 -14.88
N GLN A 60 -11.16 0.52 -13.99
CA GLN A 60 -10.23 -0.59 -14.18
C GLN A 60 -10.66 -1.53 -15.32
N GLU A 61 -11.97 -1.81 -15.44
CA GLU A 61 -12.49 -2.70 -16.49
C GLU A 61 -12.29 -2.08 -17.87
N GLU A 62 -12.46 -0.75 -17.99
CA GLU A 62 -12.12 0.00 -19.19
C GLU A 62 -10.65 -0.16 -19.55
N ALA A 63 -9.74 0.08 -18.59
CA ALA A 63 -8.31 -0.01 -18.83
C ALA A 63 -7.90 -1.41 -19.33
N LEU A 64 -8.40 -2.47 -18.68
CA LEU A 64 -8.08 -3.86 -18.99
C LEU A 64 -8.65 -4.33 -20.34
N THR A 65 -9.84 -3.85 -20.73
CA THR A 65 -10.52 -4.36 -21.93
C THR A 65 -10.18 -3.57 -23.20
N MET A 66 -9.82 -2.30 -23.08
CA MET A 66 -9.64 -1.38 -24.21
C MET A 66 -8.19 -1.20 -24.65
N SER A 67 -7.24 -1.44 -23.74
CA SER A 67 -5.85 -1.03 -23.93
C SER A 67 -4.97 -2.17 -24.43
N ASP A 68 -4.06 -1.87 -25.37
CA ASP A 68 -2.97 -2.78 -25.71
C ASP A 68 -1.86 -2.75 -24.63
N ARG A 69 -1.70 -1.59 -23.98
CA ARG A 69 -0.77 -1.35 -22.87
C ARG A 69 -1.41 -0.38 -21.88
N ILE A 70 -1.17 -0.60 -20.60
CA ILE A 70 -1.65 0.21 -19.49
C ILE A 70 -0.44 0.84 -18.78
N VAL A 71 -0.59 2.11 -18.40
CA VAL A 71 0.35 2.83 -17.54
C VAL A 71 -0.40 3.13 -16.25
N VAL A 72 -0.04 2.46 -15.17
CA VAL A 72 -0.57 2.75 -13.83
C VAL A 72 0.29 3.86 -13.23
N MET A 73 -0.36 4.92 -12.76
CA MET A 73 0.32 6.08 -12.18
C MET A 73 -0.22 6.38 -10.78
N LYS A 74 0.64 6.91 -9.93
CA LYS A 74 0.31 7.41 -8.60
C LYS A 74 1.20 8.61 -8.29
N ASP A 75 0.63 9.69 -7.75
CA ASP A 75 1.37 10.90 -7.34
C ASP A 75 2.30 11.46 -8.45
N GLY A 76 1.85 11.40 -9.70
CA GLY A 76 2.63 11.82 -10.86
C GLY A 76 3.77 10.87 -11.26
N LEU A 77 3.99 9.78 -10.52
CA LEU A 77 4.97 8.75 -10.80
C LEU A 77 4.31 7.56 -11.50
N ILE A 78 5.05 6.97 -12.44
CA ILE A 78 4.64 5.71 -13.07
C ILE A 78 4.94 4.58 -12.10
N GLN A 79 3.91 3.84 -11.73
CA GLN A 79 4.02 2.66 -10.88
C GLN A 79 4.40 1.47 -11.76
N GLN A 80 3.58 1.14 -12.76
CA GLN A 80 3.83 0.00 -13.65
C GLN A 80 3.38 0.29 -15.07
N VAL A 81 4.10 -0.28 -16.04
CA VAL A 81 3.69 -0.30 -17.45
C VAL A 81 3.73 -1.72 -17.97
N GLY A 82 2.62 -2.18 -18.52
CA GLY A 82 2.49 -3.54 -19.02
C GLY A 82 1.28 -3.73 -19.92
N THR A 83 1.10 -4.93 -20.44
CA THR A 83 -0.16 -5.38 -21.02
C THR A 83 -1.23 -5.54 -19.93
N PRO A 84 -2.53 -5.57 -20.28
CA PRO A 84 -3.58 -5.87 -19.30
C PRO A 84 -3.32 -7.15 -18.49
N GLU A 85 -2.81 -8.20 -19.13
CA GLU A 85 -2.51 -9.47 -18.46
C GLU A 85 -1.32 -9.34 -17.49
N GLU A 86 -0.25 -8.65 -17.88
CA GLU A 86 0.91 -8.40 -16.99
C GLU A 86 0.51 -7.55 -15.78
N ILE A 87 -0.28 -6.48 -15.98
CA ILE A 87 -0.73 -5.63 -14.87
C ILE A 87 -1.63 -6.41 -13.90
N TYR A 88 -2.49 -7.30 -14.40
CA TYR A 88 -3.40 -8.07 -13.56
C TYR A 88 -2.71 -9.23 -12.83
N ASN A 89 -1.93 -10.03 -13.58
CA ASN A 89 -1.35 -11.28 -13.08
C ASN A 89 -0.01 -11.08 -12.37
N GLU A 90 0.75 -10.05 -12.74
CA GLU A 90 2.12 -9.79 -12.23
C GLU A 90 2.26 -8.31 -11.78
N PRO A 91 1.48 -7.87 -10.78
CA PRO A 91 1.65 -6.53 -10.21
C PRO A 91 3.03 -6.42 -9.56
N ILE A 92 3.72 -5.28 -9.73
CA ILE A 92 5.08 -5.10 -9.18
C ILE A 92 5.10 -4.63 -7.72
N ASN A 93 4.00 -4.06 -7.23
CA ASN A 93 3.85 -3.62 -5.85
C ASN A 93 2.40 -3.72 -5.35
N ALA A 94 2.23 -3.60 -4.04
CA ALA A 94 0.93 -3.74 -3.39
C ALA A 94 -0.09 -2.72 -3.87
N PHE A 95 0.34 -1.49 -4.21
CA PHE A 95 -0.54 -0.48 -4.78
C PHE A 95 -1.13 -0.92 -6.12
N VAL A 96 -0.33 -1.40 -7.07
CA VAL A 96 -0.87 -1.85 -8.36
C VAL A 96 -1.79 -3.07 -8.19
N ALA A 97 -1.45 -3.98 -7.27
CA ALA A 97 -2.25 -5.15 -6.96
C ALA A 97 -3.64 -4.81 -6.39
N ASP A 98 -3.72 -3.79 -5.52
CA ASP A 98 -4.96 -3.29 -4.91
C ASP A 98 -5.74 -2.39 -5.87
N PHE A 99 -5.03 -1.59 -6.66
CA PHE A 99 -5.62 -0.65 -7.61
C PHE A 99 -6.22 -1.33 -8.84
N ILE A 100 -5.80 -2.53 -9.20
CA ILE A 100 -6.31 -3.27 -10.36
C ILE A 100 -6.98 -4.55 -9.90
N GLY A 101 -8.32 -4.52 -9.85
CA GLY A 101 -9.15 -5.64 -9.38
C GLY A 101 -9.13 -5.80 -7.87
N GLU A 102 -9.97 -6.70 -7.37
CA GLU A 102 -9.93 -7.08 -5.95
C GLU A 102 -8.76 -8.04 -5.71
N SER A 103 -8.08 -7.88 -4.57
CA SER A 103 -6.91 -8.68 -4.18
C SER A 103 -6.96 -9.02 -2.70
N ASN A 104 -6.46 -10.20 -2.35
CA ASN A 104 -6.02 -10.46 -0.99
C ASN A 104 -4.53 -10.13 -0.88
N ILE A 105 -4.17 -9.18 -0.03
CA ILE A 105 -2.78 -8.76 0.20
C ILE A 105 -2.37 -9.16 1.61
N TYR A 106 -1.21 -9.81 1.76
CA TYR A 106 -0.73 -10.30 3.05
C TYR A 106 0.76 -10.04 3.25
N ASN A 107 1.11 -9.84 4.52
CA ASN A 107 2.49 -9.90 4.96
C ASN A 107 3.02 -11.33 4.96
N GLY A 108 4.12 -11.54 4.26
CA GLY A 108 4.78 -12.82 4.10
C GLY A 108 6.21 -12.85 4.64
N THR A 109 6.73 -14.06 4.84
CA THR A 109 8.17 -14.27 5.03
C THR A 109 8.62 -15.49 4.25
N MET A 110 9.72 -15.37 3.51
CA MET A 110 10.34 -16.49 2.81
C MET A 110 10.97 -17.46 3.81
N VAL A 111 10.50 -18.70 3.83
CA VAL A 111 10.96 -19.73 4.79
C VAL A 111 11.82 -20.81 4.14
N GLY A 112 12.04 -20.71 2.83
CA GLY A 112 12.89 -21.61 2.06
C GLY A 112 12.80 -21.31 0.57
N LYS A 113 13.49 -22.12 -0.22
CA LYS A 113 13.47 -21.99 -1.68
C LYS A 113 12.05 -22.17 -2.21
N LYS A 114 11.52 -21.17 -2.92
CA LYS A 114 10.16 -21.19 -3.48
C LYS A 114 9.09 -21.57 -2.45
N LYS A 115 9.26 -21.09 -1.21
CA LYS A 115 8.35 -21.37 -0.10
C LYS A 115 8.19 -20.16 0.79
N VAL A 116 6.95 -19.72 0.93
CA VAL A 116 6.58 -18.53 1.69
C VAL A 116 5.63 -18.89 2.83
N ARG A 117 5.71 -18.17 3.95
CA ARG A 117 4.79 -18.31 5.08
C ARG A 117 3.94 -17.06 5.21
N PHE A 118 2.63 -17.25 5.23
CA PHE A 118 1.61 -16.22 5.49
C PHE A 118 0.33 -16.87 6.00
N ILE A 119 -0.57 -16.09 6.60
CA ILE A 119 -1.84 -16.55 7.20
C ILE A 119 -1.69 -17.80 8.09
N GLY A 120 -0.55 -17.92 8.79
CA GLY A 120 -0.25 -19.03 9.70
C GLY A 120 0.14 -20.36 9.03
N ALA A 121 0.25 -20.42 7.70
CA ALA A 121 0.62 -21.62 6.94
C ALA A 121 1.83 -21.37 6.02
N SER A 122 2.46 -22.45 5.55
CA SER A 122 3.55 -22.37 4.55
C SER A 122 3.04 -22.88 3.21
N TRP A 123 3.34 -22.12 2.16
CA TRP A 123 2.83 -22.30 0.81
C TRP A 123 4.01 -22.42 -0.15
N ASP A 124 3.88 -23.33 -1.12
CA ASP A 124 4.81 -23.37 -2.25
C ASP A 124 4.44 -22.23 -3.20
N CYS A 125 5.44 -21.57 -3.78
CA CYS A 125 5.27 -20.44 -4.70
C CYS A 125 6.17 -20.60 -5.94
N VAL A 126 6.00 -19.74 -6.95
CA VAL A 126 6.87 -19.73 -8.13
C VAL A 126 8.08 -18.84 -7.92
N ASP A 127 7.92 -17.69 -7.27
CA ASP A 127 8.98 -16.72 -7.03
C ASP A 127 9.97 -17.17 -5.94
N ASP A 128 11.21 -16.72 -6.05
CA ASP A 128 12.30 -17.09 -5.14
C ASP A 128 13.04 -15.83 -4.69
N PHE A 129 12.95 -15.56 -3.40
CA PHE A 129 13.61 -14.45 -2.70
C PHE A 129 14.50 -15.04 -1.59
N PRO A 130 15.54 -14.30 -1.14
CA PRO A 130 16.37 -14.66 0.01
C PRO A 130 15.61 -15.21 1.23
N LEU A 131 16.25 -16.15 1.93
CA LEU A 131 15.71 -16.74 3.15
C LEU A 131 15.49 -15.67 4.23
N ASN A 132 14.33 -15.71 4.89
CA ASN A 132 13.84 -14.76 5.89
C ASN A 132 13.53 -13.35 5.34
N GLU A 133 13.51 -13.16 4.03
CA GLU A 133 13.05 -11.89 3.46
C GLU A 133 11.55 -11.68 3.76
N LYS A 134 11.22 -10.47 4.20
CA LYS A 134 9.84 -10.01 4.33
C LYS A 134 9.35 -9.61 2.95
N VAL A 135 8.16 -10.08 2.59
CA VAL A 135 7.59 -9.91 1.25
C VAL A 135 6.11 -9.59 1.38
N ASP A 136 5.55 -8.93 0.37
CA ASP A 136 4.11 -8.79 0.23
C ASP A 136 3.59 -9.88 -0.70
N ILE A 137 2.46 -10.47 -0.34
CA ILE A 137 1.87 -11.59 -1.06
C ILE A 137 0.50 -11.17 -1.59
N VAL A 138 0.25 -11.45 -2.86
CA VAL A 138 -1.02 -11.17 -3.50
C VAL A 138 -1.64 -12.47 -4.00
N VAL A 139 -2.91 -12.66 -3.67
CA VAL A 139 -3.74 -13.75 -4.19
C VAL A 139 -5.08 -13.20 -4.63
N ARG A 140 -5.47 -13.45 -5.89
CA ARG A 140 -6.77 -13.00 -6.39
C ARG A 140 -7.92 -13.80 -5.77
N PRO A 141 -9.07 -13.19 -5.45
CA PRO A 141 -10.18 -13.89 -4.82
C PRO A 141 -10.70 -15.11 -5.58
N GLU A 142 -10.66 -15.07 -6.92
CA GLU A 142 -11.03 -16.18 -7.80
C GLU A 142 -10.03 -17.34 -7.81
N ASP A 143 -8.78 -17.11 -7.37
CA ASP A 143 -7.74 -18.13 -7.28
C ASP A 143 -7.73 -18.85 -5.92
N VAL A 144 -8.54 -18.37 -4.96
CA VAL A 144 -8.74 -19.01 -3.66
C VAL A 144 -9.84 -20.07 -3.75
N LEU A 145 -9.45 -21.33 -3.87
CA LEU A 145 -10.36 -22.46 -3.94
C LEU A 145 -10.81 -22.88 -2.54
N MET A 146 -12.13 -22.84 -2.30
CA MET A 146 -12.73 -23.45 -1.12
C MET A 146 -12.92 -24.96 -1.32
N VAL A 147 -12.28 -25.74 -0.44
CA VAL A 147 -12.23 -27.21 -0.44
C VAL A 147 -12.66 -27.77 0.93
N GLU A 148 -12.69 -29.09 1.05
CA GLU A 148 -13.02 -29.73 2.33
C GLU A 148 -12.00 -29.35 3.43
N PRO A 149 -12.43 -29.11 4.68
CA PRO A 149 -11.51 -28.81 5.78
C PRO A 149 -10.38 -29.83 5.91
N GLY A 150 -9.15 -29.34 6.07
CA GLY A 150 -7.94 -30.15 6.18
C GLY A 150 -7.36 -30.64 4.85
N THR A 151 -8.00 -30.36 3.71
CA THR A 151 -7.47 -30.72 2.38
C THR A 151 -6.71 -29.58 1.69
N GLY A 152 -7.00 -28.34 2.06
CA GLY A 152 -6.27 -27.16 1.61
C GLY A 152 -4.99 -26.90 2.41
N ASN A 153 -4.34 -25.76 2.13
CA ASN A 153 -3.13 -25.32 2.83
C ASN A 153 -3.44 -24.76 4.23
N CYS A 154 -4.62 -24.17 4.42
CA CYS A 154 -5.12 -23.73 5.72
C CYS A 154 -6.64 -23.89 5.81
N ASP A 155 -7.16 -23.83 7.03
CA ASP A 155 -8.60 -23.86 7.29
C ASP A 155 -9.10 -22.51 7.79
N GLY A 156 -10.33 -22.16 7.44
CA GLY A 156 -11.00 -20.96 7.94
C GLY A 156 -12.50 -21.15 8.17
N LEU A 157 -13.13 -20.12 8.73
CA LEU A 157 -14.58 -20.05 8.96
C LEU A 157 -15.19 -18.97 8.08
N ILE A 158 -16.25 -19.30 7.34
CA ILE A 158 -16.98 -18.32 6.54
C ILE A 158 -17.68 -17.34 7.49
N SER A 159 -17.30 -16.07 7.44
CA SER A 159 -17.85 -15.00 8.28
C SER A 159 -18.94 -14.20 7.55
N SER A 160 -18.82 -14.07 6.23
CA SER A 160 -19.77 -13.33 5.39
C SER A 160 -19.95 -14.00 4.03
N LYS A 161 -21.12 -13.77 3.43
CA LYS A 161 -21.49 -14.21 2.07
C LYS A 161 -22.30 -13.13 1.37
N THR A 162 -21.92 -12.79 0.14
CA THR A 162 -22.64 -11.85 -0.71
C THR A 162 -22.82 -12.43 -2.11
N PHE A 163 -24.05 -12.43 -2.63
CA PHE A 163 -24.32 -12.84 -4.01
C PHE A 163 -24.08 -11.66 -4.98
N LYS A 164 -23.17 -11.83 -5.94
CA LYS A 164 -22.78 -10.81 -6.93
C LYS A 164 -23.40 -11.06 -8.32
N GLY A 165 -24.40 -11.95 -8.40
CA GLY A 165 -25.16 -12.23 -9.63
C GLY A 165 -24.69 -13.46 -10.39
N VAL A 166 -23.39 -13.58 -10.70
CA VAL A 166 -22.83 -14.77 -11.38
C VAL A 166 -22.03 -15.68 -10.45
N HIS A 167 -21.58 -15.14 -9.31
CA HIS A 167 -20.85 -15.85 -8.28
C HIS A 167 -21.22 -15.29 -6.89
N TYR A 168 -20.71 -15.94 -5.86
CA TYR A 168 -20.73 -15.48 -4.48
C TYR A 168 -19.33 -15.03 -4.08
N GLU A 169 -19.28 -13.94 -3.35
CA GLU A 169 -18.11 -13.55 -2.56
C GLU A 169 -18.29 -14.01 -1.13
N PHE A 170 -17.22 -14.57 -0.59
CA PHE A 170 -17.16 -15.05 0.79
C PHE A 170 -15.99 -14.39 1.48
N ILE A 171 -16.21 -13.96 2.71
CA ILE A 171 -15.11 -13.60 3.61
C ILE A 171 -14.87 -14.80 4.51
N VAL A 172 -13.66 -15.34 4.49
CA VAL A 172 -13.23 -16.49 5.28
C VAL A 172 -12.17 -16.05 6.27
N ASN A 173 -12.43 -16.24 7.56
CA ASN A 173 -11.51 -15.84 8.62
C ASN A 173 -10.53 -16.99 8.92
N VAL A 174 -9.23 -16.72 8.78
CA VAL A 174 -8.12 -17.60 9.12
C VAL A 174 -7.30 -16.97 10.25
N GLY A 175 -7.61 -17.35 11.49
CA GLY A 175 -7.04 -16.70 12.66
C GLY A 175 -7.53 -15.25 12.77
N LYS A 176 -6.62 -14.28 12.59
CA LYS A 176 -6.94 -12.84 12.55
C LYS A 176 -7.13 -12.30 11.13
N ASN A 177 -6.74 -13.07 10.11
CA ASN A 177 -6.74 -12.60 8.73
C ASN A 177 -8.08 -12.90 8.08
N GLU A 178 -8.52 -11.98 7.23
CA GLU A 178 -9.65 -12.16 6.34
C GLU A 178 -9.15 -12.58 4.95
N VAL A 179 -9.86 -13.54 4.35
CA VAL A 179 -9.60 -14.03 2.99
C VAL A 179 -10.87 -13.89 2.17
N LEU A 180 -10.84 -13.01 1.18
CA LEU A 180 -11.88 -12.86 0.18
C LEU A 180 -11.77 -13.99 -0.85
N CYS A 181 -12.83 -14.77 -0.99
CA CYS A 181 -12.91 -15.90 -1.92
C CYS A 181 -14.09 -15.68 -2.87
N ARG A 182 -13.97 -16.11 -4.13
CA ARG A 182 -15.07 -16.14 -5.09
C ARG A 182 -15.37 -17.58 -5.52
N ASP A 183 -16.62 -18.01 -5.35
CA ASP A 183 -17.08 -19.32 -5.84
C ASP A 183 -18.48 -19.18 -6.47
N THR A 184 -18.77 -19.99 -7.47
CA THR A 184 -20.11 -20.08 -8.06
C THR A 184 -21.05 -20.98 -7.26
N ARG A 185 -20.49 -21.84 -6.42
CA ARG A 185 -21.22 -22.71 -5.49
C ARG A 185 -21.54 -21.95 -4.21
N ASP A 186 -22.72 -22.23 -3.68
CA ASP A 186 -23.15 -21.65 -2.41
C ASP A 186 -22.52 -22.41 -1.24
N HIS A 187 -22.12 -21.66 -0.21
CA HIS A 187 -21.62 -22.17 1.06
C HIS A 187 -22.33 -21.46 2.23
N GLU A 188 -22.48 -22.14 3.36
CA GLU A 188 -23.19 -21.58 4.52
C GLU A 188 -22.27 -20.72 5.38
N VAL A 189 -22.77 -19.57 5.86
CA VAL A 189 -22.05 -18.74 6.82
C VAL A 189 -21.89 -19.52 8.13
N GLY A 190 -20.68 -19.48 8.71
CA GLY A 190 -20.28 -20.27 9.87
C GLY A 190 -19.74 -21.67 9.52
N ALA A 191 -19.82 -22.10 8.25
CA ALA A 191 -19.19 -23.34 7.83
C ALA A 191 -17.66 -23.23 7.89
N LYS A 192 -17.01 -24.34 8.24
CA LYS A 192 -15.56 -24.48 8.15
C LYS A 192 -15.20 -24.96 6.74
N VAL A 193 -14.21 -24.33 6.13
CA VAL A 193 -13.71 -24.67 4.78
C VAL A 193 -12.18 -24.74 4.81
N GLY A 194 -11.61 -25.58 3.95
CA GLY A 194 -10.19 -25.52 3.62
C GLY A 194 -9.97 -24.51 2.48
N LEU A 195 -8.87 -23.78 2.51
CA LEU A 195 -8.46 -22.86 1.45
C LEU A 195 -7.24 -23.44 0.73
N LEU A 196 -7.34 -23.53 -0.58
CA LEU A 196 -6.31 -24.02 -1.48
C LEU A 196 -6.01 -22.94 -2.52
N VAL A 197 -4.74 -22.67 -2.73
CA VAL A 197 -4.24 -21.74 -3.77
C VAL A 197 -3.11 -22.47 -4.48
N GLU A 198 -3.19 -22.51 -5.81
CA GLU A 198 -2.12 -23.09 -6.62
C GLU A 198 -0.90 -22.16 -6.58
N LYS A 199 0.31 -22.75 -6.57
CA LYS A 199 1.56 -21.99 -6.37
C LYS A 199 1.80 -20.92 -7.44
N GLU A 200 1.25 -21.12 -8.65
CA GLU A 200 1.30 -20.17 -9.78
C GLU A 200 0.43 -18.93 -9.54
N ASN A 201 -0.55 -19.00 -8.63
CA ASN A 201 -1.48 -17.91 -8.32
C ASN A 201 -1.10 -17.17 -7.03
N ILE A 202 0.06 -17.47 -6.46
CA ILE A 202 0.63 -16.77 -5.30
C ILE A 202 1.74 -15.86 -5.81
N GLN A 203 1.45 -14.57 -5.92
CA GLN A 203 2.45 -13.60 -6.35
C GLN A 203 3.18 -13.01 -5.16
N ILE A 204 4.50 -12.95 -5.26
CA ILE A 204 5.38 -12.45 -4.21
C ILE A 204 6.10 -11.22 -4.71
N MET A 205 5.98 -10.13 -3.96
CA MET A 205 6.59 -8.85 -4.28
C MET A 205 7.60 -8.47 -3.20
N HIS A 206 8.61 -7.67 -3.59
CA HIS A 206 9.44 -7.01 -2.60
C HIS A 206 8.56 -6.15 -1.71
N LYS A 207 8.80 -6.26 -0.40
CA LYS A 207 8.17 -5.37 0.54
C LYS A 207 8.85 -4.01 0.47
N GLU A 208 8.16 -3.02 -0.09
CA GLU A 208 8.72 -1.67 -0.29
C GLU A 208 9.07 -1.00 1.04
N LEU A 209 8.22 -1.19 2.07
CA LEU A 209 8.34 -0.53 3.36
C LEU A 209 8.19 -1.53 4.51
N THR A 210 9.23 -1.62 5.35
CA THR A 210 9.21 -2.43 6.58
C THR A 210 9.31 -1.60 7.85
N GLU A 211 9.78 -0.36 7.72
CA GLU A 211 9.86 0.68 8.73
C GLU A 211 9.83 2.04 8.00
N ASN A 212 9.48 3.11 8.72
CA ASN A 212 9.67 4.47 8.25
C ASN A 212 11.12 4.87 8.55
N GLU A 213 11.84 5.43 7.57
CA GLU A 213 13.22 5.91 7.74
C GLU A 213 13.31 7.37 7.28
N TYR A 214 13.59 8.27 8.22
CA TYR A 214 13.70 9.70 8.01
C TYR A 214 15.17 10.09 8.03
N THR A 215 15.73 10.33 6.84
CA THR A 215 17.17 10.52 6.67
C THR A 215 17.63 11.96 6.80
N ASP A 216 16.75 12.93 6.93
CA ASP A 216 17.03 14.36 7.07
C ASP A 216 16.66 14.92 8.45
N ALA A 217 16.27 14.03 9.37
CA ALA A 217 15.95 14.38 10.75
C ALA A 217 17.15 14.96 11.52
N TYR A 218 16.86 15.82 12.50
CA TYR A 218 17.87 16.41 13.39
C TYR A 218 17.35 16.59 14.82
N ILE A 219 18.25 16.76 15.78
CA ILE A 219 17.88 17.00 17.18
C ILE A 219 17.82 18.51 17.46
N ASN A 220 16.69 18.99 17.98
CA ASN A 220 16.53 20.40 18.36
C ASN A 220 17.08 20.69 19.78
N SER A 221 17.10 21.97 20.17
CA SER A 221 17.64 22.40 21.47
C SER A 221 16.90 21.83 22.68
N SER A 222 15.63 21.45 22.48
CA SER A 222 14.77 20.84 23.51
C SER A 222 15.02 19.34 23.66
N GLY A 223 15.93 18.76 22.88
CA GLY A 223 16.25 17.34 22.90
C GLY A 223 15.21 16.44 22.21
N GLN A 224 14.40 17.02 21.33
CA GLN A 224 13.44 16.31 20.49
C GLN A 224 14.05 16.04 19.12
N VAL A 225 13.61 14.97 18.47
CA VAL A 225 13.94 14.73 17.06
C VAL A 225 12.92 15.45 16.19
N VAL A 226 13.38 16.23 15.23
CA VAL A 226 12.54 16.90 14.24
C VAL A 226 12.52 16.04 12.98
N ILE A 227 11.33 15.62 12.56
CA ILE A 227 11.07 14.88 11.32
C ILE A 227 10.20 15.79 10.46
N GLY A 228 10.67 16.13 9.25
CA GLY A 228 10.09 17.25 8.50
C GLY A 228 10.19 18.56 9.28
N GLU A 229 9.06 19.20 9.54
CA GLU A 229 8.93 20.36 10.42
C GLU A 229 8.46 20.02 11.85
N ASP A 230 8.12 18.77 12.13
CA ASP A 230 7.42 18.36 13.35
C ASP A 230 8.37 17.78 14.42
N PRO A 231 8.36 18.32 15.66
CA PRO A 231 9.20 17.83 16.75
C PRO A 231 8.55 16.68 17.52
N PHE A 232 9.25 15.54 17.60
CA PHE A 232 8.87 14.36 18.37
C PHE A 232 9.76 14.15 19.59
N ASP A 233 9.15 13.80 20.71
CA ASP A 233 9.91 13.34 21.88
C ASP A 233 10.71 12.08 21.51
N CYS A 234 11.92 11.94 22.04
CA CYS A 234 12.75 10.78 21.77
C CYS A 234 13.67 10.45 22.96
N ASP A 235 14.17 9.21 22.99
CA ASP A 235 15.18 8.80 23.98
C ASP A 235 16.60 8.97 23.41
N LEU A 236 17.19 10.15 23.64
CA LEU A 236 18.56 10.47 23.24
C LEU A 236 19.61 9.53 23.85
N THR A 237 19.30 8.84 24.96
CA THR A 237 20.26 7.91 25.59
C THR A 237 20.51 6.67 24.72
N LYS A 238 19.64 6.41 23.73
CA LYS A 238 19.84 5.34 22.74
C LYS A 238 21.00 5.63 21.78
N LEU A 239 21.32 6.89 21.52
CA LEU A 239 22.46 7.27 20.67
C LEU A 239 23.79 6.91 21.32
N LEU A 240 23.86 6.93 22.66
CA LEU A 240 25.04 6.52 23.43
C LEU A 240 24.62 5.63 24.61
N PRO A 241 24.70 4.29 24.47
CA PRO A 241 24.33 3.36 25.53
C PRO A 241 25.07 3.63 26.85
N GLY A 242 24.31 3.74 27.94
CA GLY A 242 24.85 4.05 29.27
C GLY A 242 25.07 5.54 29.55
N SER A 243 24.62 6.42 28.65
CA SER A 243 24.54 7.85 28.91
C SER A 243 23.32 8.18 29.79
N THR A 244 23.36 9.36 30.42
CA THR A 244 22.23 9.92 31.16
C THR A 244 21.92 11.32 30.66
N LEU A 245 20.64 11.61 30.46
CA LEU A 245 20.16 12.96 30.16
C LEU A 245 20.55 13.91 31.31
N LEU A 246 21.10 15.08 30.98
CA LEU A 246 21.55 16.03 31.99
C LEU A 246 20.38 16.83 32.60
N GLU A 247 19.50 17.33 31.74
CA GLU A 247 18.29 18.06 32.12
C GLU A 247 17.13 17.62 31.21
N GLN A 248 15.94 17.42 31.79
CA GLN A 248 14.73 17.13 30.99
C GLN A 248 14.46 18.28 30.01
N GLY A 249 14.24 17.95 28.74
CA GLY A 249 14.04 18.95 27.70
C GLY A 249 15.34 19.64 27.25
N SER A 250 16.49 18.96 27.37
CA SER A 250 17.77 19.41 26.82
C SER A 250 18.33 18.41 25.83
N ALA A 251 19.00 18.90 24.79
CA ALA A 251 19.76 18.09 23.85
C ALA A 251 21.09 17.53 24.43
N ARG A 252 21.28 17.62 25.75
CA ARG A 252 22.57 17.35 26.39
C ARG A 252 22.56 16.03 27.15
N ILE A 253 23.48 15.15 26.77
CA ILE A 253 23.66 13.85 27.42
C ILE A 253 25.06 13.75 28.03
N LYS A 254 25.16 13.04 29.15
CA LYS A 254 26.43 12.70 29.79
C LYS A 254 26.77 11.25 29.49
N GLY A 255 27.89 11.02 28.84
CA GLY A 255 28.40 9.68 28.56
C GLY A 255 28.88 8.94 29.81
N SER A 256 29.02 7.63 29.69
CA SER A 256 29.62 6.78 30.73
C SER A 256 31.09 7.09 31.00
N ASP A 257 31.76 7.72 30.04
CA ASP A 257 33.11 8.30 30.14
C ASP A 257 33.15 9.60 30.95
N GLY A 258 31.99 10.12 31.36
CA GLY A 258 31.83 11.36 32.12
C GLY A 258 31.84 12.63 31.27
N LYS A 259 32.02 12.52 29.94
CA LYS A 259 31.98 13.66 29.02
C LYS A 259 30.54 14.08 28.74
N ILE A 260 30.38 15.34 28.36
CA ILE A 260 29.09 15.93 28.02
C ILE A 260 29.05 16.12 26.51
N TYR A 261 27.93 15.72 25.91
CA TYR A 261 27.67 15.88 24.48
C TYR A 261 26.47 16.80 24.31
N ASP A 262 26.61 17.82 23.47
CA ASP A 262 25.54 18.72 23.05
C ASP A 262 25.05 18.33 21.66
N LEU A 263 23.89 17.67 21.61
CA LEU A 263 23.31 17.14 20.39
C LEU A 263 22.42 18.16 19.66
N ASN A 264 22.40 19.43 20.08
CA ASN A 264 21.65 20.44 19.35
C ASN A 264 22.17 20.55 17.90
N ASP A 265 21.23 20.55 16.94
CA ASP A 265 21.48 20.52 15.50
C ASP A 265 22.23 19.27 15.00
N ALA A 266 22.27 18.20 15.80
CA ALA A 266 22.87 16.94 15.38
C ALA A 266 21.99 16.25 14.33
N GLU A 267 22.56 15.98 13.15
CA GLU A 267 21.89 15.21 12.10
C GLU A 267 21.80 13.74 12.48
N VAL A 268 20.59 13.20 12.41
CA VAL A 268 20.28 11.81 12.74
C VAL A 268 19.49 11.17 11.61
N VAL A 269 19.43 9.85 11.65
CA VAL A 269 18.42 9.07 10.94
C VAL A 269 17.44 8.56 12.00
N ALA A 270 16.15 8.83 11.80
CA ALA A 270 15.09 8.34 12.66
C ALA A 270 14.36 7.17 11.98
N GLU A 271 14.23 6.05 12.69
CA GLU A 271 13.56 4.85 12.21
C GLU A 271 12.38 4.51 13.13
N VAL A 272 11.19 4.27 12.55
CA VAL A 272 9.96 3.95 13.29
C VAL A 272 9.23 2.78 12.64
N ASP A 273 8.94 1.74 13.43
CA ASP A 273 8.16 0.58 12.94
C ASP A 273 6.72 1.02 12.60
N LEU A 274 6.13 0.50 11.52
CA LEU A 274 4.79 0.91 11.02
C LEU A 274 3.67 0.74 12.06
N ASP A 275 3.80 -0.25 12.96
CA ASP A 275 2.81 -0.55 14.01
C ASP A 275 2.98 0.36 15.26
N LYS A 276 3.95 1.28 15.24
CA LYS A 276 4.29 2.18 16.36
C LYS A 276 3.88 3.63 16.15
N ILE A 277 3.14 3.86 15.07
CA ILE A 277 2.56 5.16 14.75
C ILE A 277 1.06 5.07 15.01
N GLU A 278 0.52 6.03 15.75
CA GLU A 278 -0.90 6.10 16.08
C GLU A 278 -1.56 7.26 15.35
N LEU A 279 -2.75 7.01 14.77
CA LEU A 279 -3.56 8.04 14.11
C LEU A 279 -4.71 8.49 15.01
N SER A 280 -5.02 9.79 15.01
CA SER A 280 -6.21 10.33 15.69
C SER A 280 -6.94 11.36 14.84
N ASP A 281 -8.26 11.42 15.03
CA ASP A 281 -9.17 12.45 14.52
C ASP A 281 -9.07 13.76 15.33
N ASP A 282 -8.49 13.71 16.53
CA ASP A 282 -8.16 14.86 17.33
C ASP A 282 -6.78 15.40 16.91
N LEU A 283 -6.81 16.46 16.11
CA LEU A 283 -5.61 17.07 15.54
C LEU A 283 -4.63 17.60 16.61
N SER A 284 -5.06 17.75 17.87
CA SER A 284 -4.21 18.23 18.97
C SER A 284 -3.45 17.12 19.70
N LYS A 285 -3.71 15.84 19.39
CA LYS A 285 -3.10 14.70 20.09
C LYS A 285 -1.80 14.19 19.50
N GLY A 286 -1.58 14.39 18.21
CA GLY A 286 -0.34 14.02 17.56
C GLY A 286 0.61 15.21 17.41
N GLU A 287 1.88 14.91 17.27
CA GLU A 287 2.94 15.88 17.02
C GLU A 287 2.89 16.42 15.59
N ALA A 288 2.51 15.58 14.62
CA ALA A 288 2.36 15.93 13.21
C ALA A 288 0.89 15.85 12.76
N GLN A 289 0.55 16.55 11.68
CA GLN A 289 -0.76 16.51 11.04
C GLN A 289 -0.62 16.27 9.54
N GLY A 290 -1.47 15.40 9.00
CA GLY A 290 -1.44 15.11 7.58
C GLY A 290 -2.75 14.56 7.05
N THR A 291 -2.76 14.32 5.75
CA THR A 291 -3.91 13.77 5.02
C THR A 291 -3.62 12.34 4.61
N ILE A 292 -4.58 11.44 4.79
CA ILE A 292 -4.48 10.07 4.27
C ILE A 292 -4.57 10.12 2.75
N ILE A 293 -3.46 9.81 2.08
CA ILE A 293 -3.37 9.81 0.61
C ILE A 293 -3.45 8.42 0.00
N GLN A 294 -3.29 7.37 0.81
CA GLN A 294 -3.42 5.99 0.38
C GLN A 294 -3.82 5.11 1.57
N LEU A 295 -4.60 4.07 1.29
CA LEU A 295 -4.83 2.96 2.20
C LEU A 295 -4.83 1.64 1.43
N VAL A 296 -4.29 0.58 2.04
CA VAL A 296 -4.32 -0.79 1.52
C VAL A 296 -4.69 -1.73 2.67
N TRP A 297 -5.64 -2.64 2.46
CA TRP A 297 -5.97 -3.67 3.45
C TRP A 297 -4.98 -4.84 3.37
N ILE A 298 -4.24 -5.09 4.44
CA ILE A 298 -3.24 -6.16 4.55
C ILE A 298 -3.74 -7.23 5.51
N GLY A 299 -4.76 -7.97 5.10
CA GLY A 299 -5.27 -9.18 5.74
C GLY A 299 -5.95 -9.00 7.11
N ASP A 300 -5.33 -8.30 8.06
CA ASP A 300 -5.81 -8.06 9.42
C ASP A 300 -5.73 -6.60 9.89
N HIS A 301 -5.17 -5.69 9.08
CA HIS A 301 -5.11 -4.25 9.33
C HIS A 301 -5.06 -3.47 8.01
N TYR A 302 -5.27 -2.16 8.09
CA TYR A 302 -4.96 -1.24 7.01
C TYR A 302 -3.53 -0.72 7.14
N GLN A 303 -2.84 -0.60 6.01
CA GLN A 303 -1.65 0.22 5.89
C GLN A 303 -2.03 1.53 5.22
N TYR A 304 -1.80 2.64 5.91
CA TYR A 304 -2.06 3.99 5.46
C TYR A 304 -0.76 4.69 5.09
N ILE A 305 -0.83 5.60 4.12
CA ILE A 305 0.19 6.64 3.94
C ILE A 305 -0.46 7.98 4.27
N VAL A 306 0.08 8.63 5.30
CA VAL A 306 -0.32 9.98 5.72
C VAL A 306 0.74 10.95 5.23
N ARG A 307 0.35 11.93 4.43
CA ARG A 307 1.24 12.98 3.94
C ARG A 307 0.98 14.29 4.67
N THR A 308 2.02 14.88 5.23
CA THR A 308 1.97 16.21 5.88
C THR A 308 2.08 17.35 4.84
N ASP A 309 1.86 18.59 5.29
CA ASP A 309 1.90 19.77 4.42
C ASP A 309 3.32 20.07 3.87
N ASP A 310 4.37 19.62 4.56
CA ASP A 310 5.77 19.68 4.15
C ASP A 310 6.22 18.48 3.29
N GLU A 311 5.26 17.68 2.80
CA GLU A 311 5.46 16.52 1.94
C GLU A 311 6.17 15.32 2.60
N GLU A 312 6.16 15.24 3.94
CA GLU A 312 6.66 14.08 4.68
C GLU A 312 5.61 12.96 4.73
N ASP A 313 6.04 11.72 4.47
CA ASP A 313 5.15 10.55 4.43
C ASP A 313 5.33 9.69 5.69
N TYR A 314 4.22 9.42 6.38
CA TYR A 314 4.14 8.48 7.49
C TYR A 314 3.34 7.26 7.07
N VAL A 315 4.00 6.10 7.04
CA VAL A 315 3.41 4.81 6.70
C VAL A 315 2.99 4.10 7.98
N VAL A 316 1.69 3.86 8.14
CA VAL A 316 1.09 3.46 9.41
C VAL A 316 0.24 2.21 9.25
N ASN A 317 0.51 1.19 10.06
CA ASN A 317 -0.37 0.03 10.17
C ASN A 317 -1.39 0.27 11.28
N SER A 318 -2.69 0.21 10.97
CA SER A 318 -3.74 0.42 11.94
C SER A 318 -4.95 -0.50 11.70
N PRO A 319 -5.52 -1.09 12.77
CA PRO A 319 -6.74 -1.90 12.66
C PRO A 319 -8.00 -1.03 12.50
N PHE A 320 -7.88 0.30 12.66
CA PHE A 320 -9.00 1.22 12.53
C PHE A 320 -9.19 1.64 11.07
N SER A 321 -10.44 1.79 10.66
CA SER A 321 -10.81 2.22 9.31
C SER A 321 -10.82 3.74 9.22
N TRP A 322 -10.03 4.28 8.29
CA TRP A 322 -10.02 5.67 7.86
C TRP A 322 -10.28 5.72 6.35
N ASN A 323 -10.66 6.88 5.83
CA ASN A 323 -10.87 7.09 4.40
C ASN A 323 -9.74 7.91 3.79
N GLU A 324 -9.55 7.76 2.49
CA GLU A 324 -8.73 8.71 1.73
C GLU A 324 -9.27 10.13 1.88
N ASN A 325 -8.35 11.09 2.00
CA ASN A 325 -8.60 12.50 2.27
C ASN A 325 -9.06 12.84 3.70
N ASP A 326 -9.13 11.86 4.62
CA ASP A 326 -9.29 12.18 6.04
C ASP A 326 -8.03 12.89 6.55
N ILE A 327 -8.23 13.96 7.33
CA ILE A 327 -7.15 14.69 8.01
C ILE A 327 -6.99 14.07 9.39
N VAL A 328 -5.77 13.66 9.71
CA VAL A 328 -5.43 12.96 10.96
C VAL A 328 -4.20 13.60 11.60
N SER A 329 -4.09 13.48 12.92
CA SER A 329 -2.82 13.67 13.61
C SER A 329 -2.07 12.36 13.72
N VAL A 330 -0.75 12.47 13.70
CA VAL A 330 0.21 11.37 13.79
C VAL A 330 0.92 11.48 15.13
N HIS A 331 0.84 10.42 15.93
CA HIS A 331 1.52 10.32 17.21
C HIS A 331 2.56 9.20 17.21
N ILE A 332 3.75 9.50 17.73
CA ILE A 332 4.81 8.51 17.90
C ILE A 332 5.38 8.61 19.31
N GLU A 333 5.28 7.51 20.05
CA GLU A 333 5.91 7.39 21.37
C GLU A 333 7.44 7.48 21.23
N GLY A 334 8.08 8.41 21.95
CA GLY A 334 9.52 8.64 21.80
C GLY A 334 10.44 7.45 22.12
N LYS A 335 9.93 6.47 22.88
CA LYS A 335 10.62 5.19 23.12
C LYS A 335 10.60 4.25 21.92
N ASP A 336 9.73 4.47 20.95
CA ASP A 336 9.59 3.65 19.75
C ASP A 336 10.37 4.23 18.55
N ILE A 337 10.81 5.49 18.64
CA ILE A 337 11.78 6.08 17.70
C ILE A 337 13.18 5.53 17.97
N LYS A 338 13.79 4.91 16.95
CA LYS A 338 15.20 4.51 16.94
C LYS A 338 15.99 5.62 16.25
N LEU A 339 17.13 5.99 16.82
CA LEU A 339 17.96 7.07 16.29
C LEU A 339 19.35 6.55 15.96
N ARG A 340 19.90 7.01 14.85
CA ARG A 340 21.29 6.76 14.43
C ARG A 340 21.94 8.09 14.04
N LEU A 341 23.07 8.43 14.67
CA LEU A 341 23.83 9.62 14.31
C LEU A 341 24.48 9.45 12.93
N LYS A 342 24.43 10.47 12.07
CA LYS A 342 25.15 10.44 10.79
C LYS A 342 26.64 10.76 10.91
N GLY A 343 26.99 11.63 11.87
CA GLY A 343 28.35 12.07 12.15
C GLY A 343 29.06 11.25 13.24
N ALA A 344 30.27 11.68 13.58
CA ALA A 344 30.99 11.15 14.73
C ALA A 344 30.44 11.79 16.02
N LEU A 345 30.26 11.00 17.07
CA LEU A 345 29.73 11.51 18.34
C LEU A 345 30.68 12.53 18.98
N GLU A 346 31.98 12.41 18.71
CA GLU A 346 33.02 13.32 19.18
C GLU A 346 32.85 14.76 18.68
N ASP A 347 32.18 14.96 17.54
CA ASP A 347 31.95 16.30 16.97
C ASP A 347 30.96 17.12 17.83
N HIS A 348 30.23 16.44 18.72
CA HIS A 348 29.23 17.03 19.61
C HIS A 348 29.72 17.17 21.05
N LEU A 349 31.03 17.06 21.32
CA LEU A 349 31.59 17.26 22.65
C LEU A 349 31.38 18.71 23.12
N ALA A 350 30.71 18.87 24.27
CA ALA A 350 30.58 20.17 24.92
C ALA A 350 31.92 20.54 25.60
N GLU A 351 32.38 21.79 25.39
CA GLU A 351 33.59 22.35 26.02
C GLU A 351 33.51 22.45 27.55
#